data_AF-A0A3D1F3P4-F1
#
_entry.id   AF-A0A3D1F3P4-F1
#
_cell.length_a   1.000
_cell.length_b   1.000
_cell.length_c   1.000
_cell.angle_alpha   90.00
_cell.angle_beta   90.00
_cell.angle_gamma   90.00
#
_symmetry.space_group_name_H-M   'P 1'
#
loop_
_entity.id
_entity.type
_entity.pdbx_description
1 polymer ?
#
loop_
_entity_poly.entity_id
_entity_poly.type
_entity_poly.pdbx_seq_one_letter_code
_entity_poly.pdbx_strand_id
1 'polypeptide(L)' 'AFLRTLVEQVKPKYVIGVGAFAEKRAMQTLADYSDITFGRILHPSPASPLANKDWPGTATRQLQELGIWE' A
#
# COMPACT_ATOMS: atom_id res chain seq x y z
N ALA A 1 8.49 13.99 6.07
CA ALA A 1 9.80 14.31 5.45
C ALA A 1 10.31 13.13 4.62
N PHE A 2 10.74 12.01 5.21
CA PHE A 2 11.41 10.91 4.49
C PHE A 2 10.59 10.29 3.34
N LEU A 3 9.28 10.08 3.52
CA LEU A 3 8.43 9.47 2.47
C LEU A 3 8.39 10.31 1.18
N ARG A 4 8.33 11.64 1.28
CA ARG A 4 8.34 12.54 0.11
C ARG A 4 9.66 12.43 -0.65
N THR A 5 10.76 12.50 0.08
CA THR A 5 12.10 12.33 -0.49
C THR A 5 12.23 11.00 -1.22
N LEU A 6 11.74 9.90 -0.64
CA LEU A 6 11.78 8.60 -1.30
C LEU A 6 10.96 8.58 -2.60
N VAL A 7 9.75 9.13 -2.56
CA VAL A 7 8.86 9.21 -3.74
C VAL A 7 9.46 10.05 -4.86
N GLU A 8 10.11 11.17 -4.53
CA GLU A 8 10.77 12.02 -5.53
C GLU A 8 11.95 11.34 -6.23
N GLN A 9 12.66 10.47 -5.51
CA GLN A 9 13.79 9.72 -6.07
C GLN A 9 13.35 8.48 -6.85
N VAL A 10 12.42 7.71 -6.29
CA VAL A 10 11.96 6.44 -6.89
C VAL A 10 10.94 6.68 -8.01
N LYS A 11 10.19 7.79 -7.95
CA LYS A 11 9.11 8.16 -8.88
C LYS A 11 8.13 7.00 -9.13
N PRO A 12 7.55 6.42 -8.06
CA PRO A 12 6.66 5.28 -8.20
C PRO A 12 5.32 5.70 -8.82
N LYS A 13 4.77 4.84 -9.69
CA LYS A 13 3.38 4.97 -10.14
C LYS A 13 2.37 4.55 -9.07
N TYR A 14 2.76 3.66 -8.16
CA TYR A 14 1.91 3.11 -7.11
C TYR A 14 2.54 3.23 -5.73
N VAL A 15 1.75 3.62 -4.73
CA VAL A 15 2.13 3.56 -3.31
C VAL A 15 1.11 2.70 -2.57
N ILE A 16 1.57 1.54 -2.10
CA ILE A 16 0.72 0.54 -1.46
C ILE A 16 0.90 0.58 0.05
N GLY A 17 -0.17 0.95 0.76
CA GLY A 17 -0.22 0.87 2.22
C GLY A 17 -0.31 -0.58 2.68
N VAL A 18 0.61 -1.00 3.55
CA VAL A 18 0.47 -2.26 4.27
C VAL A 18 -0.42 -2.00 5.49
N GLY A 19 -1.71 -2.29 5.36
CA GLY A 19 -2.74 -1.91 6.33
C GLY A 19 -3.28 -0.48 6.18
N ALA A 20 -4.41 -0.22 6.83
CA ALA A 20 -5.18 1.01 6.68
C ALA A 20 -4.47 2.25 7.22
N PHE A 21 -3.64 2.10 8.24
CA PHE A 21 -2.87 3.22 8.78
C PHE A 21 -1.84 3.72 7.76
N ALA A 22 -1.06 2.82 7.16
CA ALA A 22 -0.02 3.18 6.21
C ALA A 22 -0.60 3.86 4.96
N GLU A 23 -1.71 3.33 4.41
CA GLU A 23 -2.45 3.93 3.30
C GLU A 23 -2.86 5.38 3.62
N LYS A 24 -3.55 5.60 4.76
CA LYS A 24 -4.00 6.93 5.17
C LYS A 24 -2.83 7.90 5.34
N ARG A 25 -1.73 7.45 5.94
CA ARG A 25 -0.53 8.29 6.13
C ARG A 25 0.12 8.65 4.80
N ALA A 26 0.20 7.70 3.86
CA ALA A 26 0.74 7.95 2.53
C ALA A 26 -0.12 8.98 1.78
N MET A 27 -1.44 8.78 1.74
CA MET A 27 -2.38 9.71 1.10
C MET A 27 -2.31 11.12 1.70
N GLN A 28 -2.22 11.24 3.02
CA GLN A 28 -2.08 12.54 3.68
C GLN A 28 -0.74 13.22 3.37
N THR A 29 0.35 12.45 3.36
CA THR A 29 1.70 13.01 3.17
C THR A 29 1.96 13.39 1.72
N LEU A 30 1.33 12.70 0.77
CA LEU A 30 1.56 12.83 -0.66
C LEU A 30 0.33 13.40 -1.39
N ALA A 31 -0.55 14.11 -0.67
CA ALA A 31 -1.80 14.66 -1.21
C ALA A 31 -1.58 15.64 -2.39
N ASP A 32 -0.39 16.23 -2.47
CA ASP A 32 0.08 17.15 -3.51
C ASP A 32 0.67 16.44 -4.75
N TYR A 33 0.77 15.12 -4.75
CA TYR A 33 1.32 14.34 -5.87
C TYR A 33 0.18 13.71 -6.68
N SER A 34 -0.12 14.26 -7.87
CA SER A 34 -1.21 13.82 -8.74
C SER A 34 -0.96 12.49 -9.46
N ASP A 35 0.31 12.13 -9.65
CA ASP A 35 0.70 11.05 -10.56
C ASP A 35 0.84 9.69 -9.85
N ILE A 36 0.48 9.65 -8.56
CA ILE A 36 0.59 8.47 -7.71
C ILE A 36 -0.79 7.85 -7.52
N THR A 37 -0.90 6.55 -7.83
CA THR A 37 -2.06 5.74 -7.48
C THR A 37 -1.84 5.09 -6.12
N PHE A 38 -2.77 5.32 -5.19
CA PHE A 38 -2.73 4.69 -3.87
C PHE A 38 -3.51 3.38 -3.88
N GLY A 39 -3.02 2.41 -3.13
CA GLY A 39 -3.72 1.16 -2.86
C GLY A 39 -3.37 0.63 -1.48
N ARG A 40 -3.98 -0.50 -1.12
CA ARG A 40 -3.74 -1.14 0.17
C ARG A 40 -3.80 -2.64 0.08
N ILE A 41 -2.89 -3.28 0.82
CA ILE A 41 -2.98 -4.70 1.15
C ILE A 41 -3.26 -4.89 2.64
N LEU A 42 -3.70 -6.09 2.99
CA LEU A 42 -3.83 -6.53 4.38
C LEU A 42 -2.47 -6.43 5.08
N HIS A 43 -2.45 -6.00 6.34
CA HIS A 43 -1.23 -6.02 7.13
C HIS A 43 -0.94 -7.45 7.62
N PRO A 44 0.33 -7.93 7.59
CA PRO A 44 0.69 -9.30 7.98
C PRO A 44 0.66 -9.56 9.49
N SER A 45 0.08 -8.67 10.30
CA SER A 45 0.19 -8.78 11.76
C SER A 45 -0.69 -9.92 12.25
N PRO A 46 -0.21 -10.76 13.18
CA PRO A 46 -1.01 -11.83 13.76
C PRO A 46 -2.21 -11.33 14.57
N ALA A 47 -2.25 -10.03 14.89
CA ALA A 47 -3.41 -9.39 15.51
C ALA A 47 -4.66 -9.39 14.60
N SER A 48 -4.51 -9.63 13.29
CA SER A 48 -5.63 -9.76 12.37
C SER A 48 -5.97 -11.24 12.14
N PRO A 49 -7.19 -11.70 12.49
CA PRO A 49 -7.63 -13.06 12.18
C PRO A 49 -7.56 -13.40 10.69
N LEU A 50 -7.79 -12.41 9.81
CA LEU A 50 -7.68 -12.59 8.36
C LEU A 50 -6.25 -12.86 7.92
N ALA A 51 -5.26 -12.20 8.55
CA ALA A 51 -3.85 -12.43 8.22
C ALA A 51 -3.39 -13.82 8.64
N ASN A 52 -3.88 -14.31 9.79
CA ASN A 52 -3.59 -15.67 10.26
C ASN A 52 -4.20 -16.75 9.36
N LYS A 53 -5.31 -16.44 8.68
CA LYS A 53 -5.99 -17.40 7.81
C LYS A 53 -5.25 -17.62 6.49
N ASP A 54 -4.99 -16.55 5.75
CA ASP A 54 -4.28 -16.59 4.47
C ASP A 54 -3.84 -15.18 4.06
N TRP A 55 -2.80 -14.65 4.72
CA TRP A 55 -2.23 -13.37 4.35
C TRP A 55 -1.66 -13.35 2.91
N PRO A 56 -0.83 -14.31 2.48
CA PRO A 56 -0.21 -14.27 1.15
C PRO A 56 -1.25 -14.27 0.02
N GLY A 57 -2.27 -15.14 0.09
CA GLY A 57 -3.32 -15.19 -0.92
C GLY A 57 -4.22 -13.94 -0.89
N THR A 58 -4.55 -13.43 0.29
CA THR A 58 -5.32 -12.19 0.43
C THR A 58 -4.57 -10.98 -0.13
N ALA A 59 -3.28 -10.82 0.19
CA ALA A 59 -2.46 -9.72 -0.30
C ALA A 59 -2.27 -9.82 -1.82
N THR A 60 -2.03 -11.02 -2.35
CA THR A 60 -1.88 -11.24 -3.80
C THR A 60 -3.15 -10.86 -4.55
N ARG A 61 -4.32 -11.32 -4.09
CA ARG A 61 -5.61 -10.95 -4.68
C ARG A 61 -5.83 -9.43 -4.65
N GLN A 62 -5.47 -8.76 -3.56
CA GLN A 62 -5.60 -7.31 -3.46
C GLN A 62 -4.69 -6.57 -4.45
N LEU A 63 -3.48 -7.07 -4.70
CA LEU A 63 -2.58 -6.52 -5.71
C LEU A 63 -3.08 -6.77 -7.14
N GLN A 64 -3.66 -7.94 -7.39
CA GLN A 64 -4.33 -8.28 -8.66
C GLN A 64 -5.56 -7.40 -8.91
N GLU A 65 -6.38 -7.14 -7.88
CA GLU A 65 -7.53 -6.22 -7.95
C GLU A 65 -7.11 -4.77 -8.25
N LEU A 66 -5.91 -4.37 -7.82
CA LEU A 66 -5.30 -3.08 -8.17
C LEU A 66 -4.66 -3.07 -9.58
N GLY A 67 -4.58 -4.23 -10.24
CA GLY A 67 -4.00 -4.38 -11.57
C GLY A 67 -2.48 -4.25 -11.61
N ILE A 68 -1.79 -4.53 -10.50
CA ILE A 68 -0.32 -4.35 -10.37
C ILE A 68 0.47 -5.64 -10.20
N TRP A 69 -0.20 -6.80 -10.18
CA TRP A 69 0.40 -8.11 -10.01
C TRP A 69 -0.29 -9.12 -10.92
N GLU A 70 0.47 -10.02 -11.54
CA GLU A 70 -0.01 -11.17 -12.33
C GLU A 70 0.32 -12.49 -11.61
#